data_AF-A0A3B9AL15-F1
#
_entry.id   AF-A0A3B9AL15-F1
#
_cell.length_a   1.000
_cell.length_b   1.000
_cell.length_c   1.000
_cell.angle_alpha   90.00
_cell.angle_beta   90.00
_cell.angle_gamma   90.00
#
_symmetry.space_group_name_H-M   'P 1'
#
loop_
_entity.id
_entity.type
_entity.pdbx_description
1 polymer ?
#
loop_
_entity_poly.entity_id
_entity_poly.type
_entity_poly.pdbx_seq_one_letter_code
_entity_poly.pdbx_strand_id
1 'polypeptide(L)'
;MSNARTPALIFIFITMLIDVIGFGLIIPVLPKLLEEMTGGDLSTAARWGGILMFTYAGMQFLFSPLIGGLSDKYGRRPVILASLFAFGIDFIIQGFAPNIWWFFIG
;
A
#
# COMPACT_ATOMS: atom_id res chain seq x y z
N MET A 1 -35.33 12.46 -4.79
CA MET A 1 -34.35 12.11 -3.75
C MET A 1 -32.96 12.22 -4.36
N SER A 2 -32.11 13.13 -3.87
CA SER A 2 -30.92 13.58 -4.62
C SER A 2 -29.89 12.46 -4.86
N ASN A 3 -29.42 12.38 -6.11
CA ASN A 3 -28.45 11.42 -6.67
C ASN A 3 -27.01 11.56 -6.11
N ALA A 4 -26.82 12.22 -4.97
CA ALA A 4 -25.51 12.59 -4.43
C ALA A 4 -24.66 11.40 -3.93
N ARG A 5 -25.27 10.21 -3.71
CA ARG A 5 -24.55 9.00 -3.28
C ARG A 5 -23.81 8.30 -4.41
N THR A 6 -24.31 8.39 -5.65
CA THR A 6 -23.75 7.68 -6.81
C THR A 6 -22.33 8.17 -7.17
N PRO A 7 -22.04 9.48 -7.22
CA PRO A 7 -20.67 9.95 -7.49
C PRO A 7 -19.67 9.55 -6.41
N ALA A 8 -20.08 9.52 -5.14
CA ALA A 8 -19.23 9.12 -4.03
C ALA A 8 -18.89 7.62 -4.05
N LEU A 9 -19.87 6.77 -4.40
CA LEU A 9 -19.66 5.33 -4.56
C LEU A 9 -18.73 5.02 -5.74
N ILE A 10 -18.93 5.68 -6.88
CA ILE A 10 -18.05 5.53 -8.05
C ILE A 10 -16.62 5.96 -7.70
N PHE A 11 -16.46 7.07 -6.98
CA PHE A 11 -15.15 7.53 -6.53
C PHE A 11 -14.44 6.49 -5.66
N ILE A 12 -15.11 5.98 -4.61
CA ILE A 12 -14.55 4.95 -3.71
C ILE A 12 -14.21 3.69 -4.50
N PHE A 13 -15.10 3.27 -5.41
CA PHE A 13 -14.89 2.10 -6.25
C PHE A 13 -13.64 2.23 -7.12
N ILE A 14 -13.46 3.36 -7.80
CA ILE A 14 -12.27 3.61 -8.63
C ILE A 14 -11.01 3.61 -7.77
N THR A 15 -11.03 4.26 -6.59
CA THR A 15 -9.86 4.28 -5.72
C THR A 15 -9.49 2.89 -5.21
N MET A 16 -10.47 2.09 -4.80
CA MET A 16 -10.22 0.70 -4.39
C MET A 16 -9.75 -0.18 -5.55
N LEU A 17 -10.27 0.05 -6.76
CA LEU A 17 -9.85 -0.68 -7.95
C LEU A 17 -8.37 -0.42 -8.26
N ILE A 18 -7.93 0.84 -8.18
CA ILE A 18 -6.51 1.20 -8.36
C ILE A 18 -5.65 0.50 -7.30
N ASP A 19 -6.10 0.51 -6.05
CA ASP A 19 -5.37 -0.07 -4.91
C ASP A 19 -5.20 -1.59 -5.06
N VAL A 20 -6.28 -2.31 -5.40
CA VAL A 20 -6.26 -3.76 -5.63
C VAL A 20 -5.40 -4.13 -6.83
N ILE A 21 -5.37 -3.32 -7.89
CA ILE A 21 -4.45 -3.55 -9.02
C ILE A 21 -3.00 -3.41 -8.57
N GLY A 22 -2.68 -2.41 -7.76
CA GLY A 22 -1.33 -2.22 -7.19
C GLY A 22 -0.86 -3.45 -6.42
N PHE A 23 -1.67 -3.93 -5.46
CA PHE A 23 -1.37 -5.15 -4.72
C PHE A 23 -1.32 -6.39 -5.61
N GLY A 24 -2.23 -6.51 -6.58
CA GLY A 24 -2.28 -7.62 -7.52
C GLY A 24 -1.04 -7.75 -8.40
N LEU A 25 -0.35 -6.63 -8.68
CA LEU A 25 0.94 -6.63 -9.38
C LEU A 25 2.11 -6.96 -8.46
N ILE A 26 2.13 -6.42 -7.23
CA ILE A 26 3.25 -6.62 -6.30
C ILE A 26 3.30 -8.06 -5.77
N ILE A 27 2.17 -8.61 -5.30
CA ILE A 27 2.13 -9.92 -4.60
C ILE A 27 2.86 -11.05 -5.37
N PRO A 28 2.64 -11.26 -6.69
CA PRO A 28 3.33 -12.33 -7.41
C PRO A 28 4.81 -12.01 -7.72
N VAL A 29 5.18 -10.73 -7.79
CA VAL A 29 6.54 -10.29 -8.14
C VAL A 29 7.45 -10.26 -6.91
N LEU A 30 6.89 -9.95 -5.74
CA LEU A 30 7.63 -9.74 -4.50
C LEU A 30 8.53 -10.92 -4.11
N PRO A 31 8.12 -12.21 -4.16
CA PRO A 31 8.98 -13.32 -3.75
C PRO A 31 10.27 -13.41 -4.56
N LYS A 32 10.16 -13.27 -5.88
CA LYS A 32 11.31 -13.30 -6.80
C LYS A 32 12.21 -12.09 -6.59
N LEU A 33 11.63 -10.92 -6.37
CA LEU A 33 12.38 -9.70 -6.11
C LEU A 33 13.18 -9.79 -4.80
N LEU A 34 12.57 -10.35 -3.74
CA LEU A 34 13.26 -10.60 -2.48
C LEU A 34 14.40 -11.62 -2.62
N GLU A 35 14.21 -12.67 -3.44
CA GLU A 35 15.26 -13.63 -3.77
C GLU A 35 16.45 -12.95 -4.46
N GLU A 36 16.19 -12.16 -5.50
CA GLU A 36 17.22 -11.43 -6.26
C GLU A 36 17.97 -10.41 -5.37
N MET A 37 17.26 -9.69 -4.50
CA MET A 37 17.85 -8.65 -3.64
C MET A 37 18.60 -9.20 -2.42
N THR A 38 18.21 -10.37 -1.92
CA THR A 38 18.86 -10.99 -0.74
C THR A 38 19.93 -12.01 -1.12
N GLY A 39 20.01 -12.39 -2.41
CA GLY A 39 20.98 -13.34 -2.93
C GLY A 39 20.84 -14.74 -2.34
N GLY A 40 19.68 -15.05 -1.74
CA GLY A 40 19.40 -16.29 -1.00
C GLY A 40 18.40 -17.19 -1.72
N ASP A 41 18.12 -18.35 -1.13
CA ASP A 41 17.10 -19.31 -1.60
C ASP A 41 15.67 -18.87 -1.18
N LEU A 42 14.64 -19.52 -1.73
CA LEU A 42 13.22 -19.23 -1.49
C LEU A 42 12.86 -19.16 0.00
N SER A 43 13.53 -19.95 0.86
CA SER A 43 13.36 -19.90 2.32
C SER A 43 13.74 -18.54 2.92
N THR A 44 14.80 -17.91 2.41
CA THR A 44 15.27 -16.59 2.86
C THR A 44 14.30 -15.51 2.39
N ALA A 45 13.85 -15.59 1.13
CA ALA A 45 12.83 -14.69 0.60
C ALA A 45 11.52 -14.78 1.37
N ALA A 46 11.06 -15.99 1.72
CA ALA A 46 9.86 -16.19 2.54
C ALA A 46 9.99 -15.59 3.95
N ARG A 47 11.18 -15.70 4.58
CA ARG A 47 11.44 -15.08 5.89
C ARG A 47 11.35 -13.56 5.81
N TRP A 48 11.98 -12.95 4.80
CA TRP A 48 11.91 -11.50 4.59
C TRP A 48 10.50 -11.04 4.24
N GLY A 49 9.78 -11.77 3.39
CA GLY A 49 8.38 -11.52 3.07
C GLY A 49 7.49 -11.57 4.32
N GLY A 50 7.73 -12.52 5.22
CA GLY A 50 7.04 -12.59 6.52
C GLY A 50 7.31 -11.39 7.42
N ILE A 51 8.55 -10.92 7.47
CA ILE A 51 8.93 -9.71 8.23
C ILE A 51 8.27 -8.46 7.62
N LEU A 52 8.30 -8.33 6.29
CA LEU A 52 7.62 -7.23 5.57
C LEU A 52 6.12 -7.23 5.86
N MET A 53 5.47 -8.39 5.80
CA MET A 53 4.04 -8.51 6.08
C MET A 53 3.71 -8.18 7.53
N PHE A 54 4.56 -8.60 8.48
CA PHE A 54 4.42 -8.24 9.89
C PHE A 54 4.56 -6.73 10.09
N THR A 55 5.56 -6.09 9.49
CA THR A 55 5.73 -4.63 9.55
C THR A 55 4.55 -3.91 8.91
N TYR A 56 4.09 -4.36 7.74
CA TYR A 56 2.92 -3.80 7.06
C TYR A 56 1.65 -3.88 7.92
N ALA A 57 1.38 -5.02 8.54
CA ALA A 57 0.25 -5.19 9.46
C ALA A 57 0.40 -4.31 10.71
N GLY A 58 1.61 -4.22 11.27
CA GLY A 58 1.91 -3.36 12.42
C GLY A 58 1.69 -1.88 12.11
N MET A 59 2.18 -1.40 10.96
CA MET A 59 1.98 -0.02 10.50
C MET A 59 0.50 0.25 10.23
N GLN A 60 -0.21 -0.66 9.56
CA GLN A 60 -1.66 -0.53 9.41
C GLN A 60 -2.39 -0.46 10.75
N PHE A 61 -2.04 -1.31 11.71
CA PHE A 61 -2.67 -1.28 13.03
C PHE A 61 -2.48 0.06 13.75
N LEU A 62 -1.27 0.64 13.66
CA LEU A 62 -0.94 1.92 14.31
C LEU A 62 -1.54 3.13 13.58
N PHE A 63 -1.49 3.16 12.25
CA PHE A 63 -1.84 4.34 11.45
C PHE A 63 -3.27 4.31 10.90
N SER A 64 -3.94 3.16 10.81
CA SER A 64 -5.34 3.10 10.34
C SER A 64 -6.29 3.93 11.22
N PRO A 65 -6.20 3.90 12.56
CA PRO A 65 -7.03 4.76 13.40
C PRO A 65 -6.71 6.25 13.21
N LEU A 66 -5.44 6.59 13.00
CA LEU A 66 -4.99 7.97 12.79
C LEU A 66 -5.54 8.54 11.48
N ILE A 67 -5.36 7.82 10.37
CA ILE A 67 -5.86 8.23 9.06
C ILE A 67 -7.39 8.20 9.03
N GLY A 68 -8.02 7.24 9.70
CA GLY A 68 -9.47 7.19 9.89
C GLY A 68 -10.00 8.43 10.59
N GLY A 69 -9.42 8.79 11.74
CA GLY A 69 -9.80 10.00 12.48
C GLY A 69 -9.53 11.30 11.71
N LEU A 70 -8.43 11.36 10.96
CA LEU A 70 -8.13 12.47 10.04
C LEU A 70 -9.19 12.60 8.94
N SER A 71 -9.59 11.48 8.33
CA SER A 71 -10.66 11.40 7.33
C SER A 71 -11.99 11.87 7.88
N ASP A 72 -12.31 11.51 9.13
CA ASP A 72 -13.57 11.91 9.76
C ASP A 72 -13.59 13.42 10.09
N LYS A 73 -12.44 14.01 10.45
CA LYS A 73 -12.31 15.44 10.76
C LYS A 73 -12.25 16.34 9.53
N TYR A 74 -11.46 15.99 8.52
CA TYR A 74 -11.19 16.82 7.33
C TYR A 74 -12.03 16.41 6.11
N GLY A 75 -12.82 15.35 6.23
CA GLY A 75 -13.63 14.77 5.17
C GLY A 75 -12.88 13.66 4.40
N ARG A 76 -13.64 12.64 3.99
CA ARG A 76 -13.12 11.43 3.33
C ARG A 76 -12.35 11.69 2.02
N ARG A 77 -12.88 12.56 1.15
CA ARG A 77 -12.34 12.77 -0.20
C ARG A 77 -10.89 13.30 -0.22
N PRO A 78 -10.53 14.39 0.49
CA PRO A 78 -9.15 14.89 0.50
C PRO A 78 -8.17 13.90 1.11
N VAL A 79 -8.57 13.17 2.17
CA VAL A 79 -7.69 12.18 2.81
C VAL A 79 -7.45 10.99 1.91
N ILE A 80 -8.47 10.45 1.24
CA ILE A 80 -8.30 9.36 0.27
C ILE A 80 -7.38 9.77 -0.88
N LEU A 81 -7.54 10.98 -1.43
CA LEU A 81 -6.67 11.46 -2.51
C LEU A 81 -5.22 11.65 -2.05
N ALA A 82 -5.01 12.17 -0.83
CA ALA A 82 -3.68 12.30 -0.25
C ALA A 82 -3.03 10.94 0.00
N SER A 83 -3.80 9.96 0.51
CA SER A 83 -3.34 8.57 0.69
C SER A 83 -2.99 7.91 -0.65
N LEU A 84 -3.81 8.08 -1.68
CA LEU A 84 -3.55 7.54 -3.02
C LEU A 84 -2.29 8.16 -3.64
N PHE A 85 -2.08 9.46 -3.42
CA PHE A 85 -0.88 10.17 -3.87
C PHE A 85 0.37 9.70 -3.13
N ALA A 86 0.29 9.54 -1.81
CA ALA A 86 1.37 8.99 -1.01
C ALA A 86 1.71 7.55 -1.44
N PHE A 87 0.71 6.72 -1.70
CA PHE A 87 0.87 5.36 -2.24
C PHE A 87 1.55 5.36 -3.62
N GLY A 88 1.19 6.30 -4.50
CA GLY A 88 1.87 6.47 -5.78
C GLY A 88 3.35 6.86 -5.64
N ILE A 89 3.66 7.74 -4.68
CA ILE A 89 5.06 8.11 -4.37
C ILE A 89 5.82 6.90 -3.81
N ASP A 90 5.19 6.15 -2.92
CA ASP A 90 5.76 4.92 -2.35
C ASP A 90 6.14 3.92 -3.46
N PHE A 91 5.24 3.65 -4.42
CA PHE A 91 5.56 2.81 -5.57
C PHE A 91 6.76 3.30 -6.40
N ILE A 92 6.91 4.62 -6.56
CA ILE A 92 8.07 5.19 -7.25
C ILE A 92 9.34 4.95 -6.44
N ILE A 93 9.28 5.18 -5.13
CA ILE A 93 10.40 4.94 -4.21
C ILE A 93 10.84 3.48 -4.25
N GLN A 94 9.89 2.54 -4.16
CA GLN A 94 10.15 1.11 -4.25
C GLN A 94 10.65 0.70 -5.63
N GLY A 95 10.18 1.33 -6.71
CA GLY A 95 10.64 1.06 -8.07
C GLY A 95 12.12 1.39 -8.31
N PHE A 96 12.67 2.35 -7.56
CA PHE A 96 14.09 2.70 -7.60
C PHE A 96 14.89 2.13 -6.42
N ALA A 97 14.33 1.18 -5.65
CA ALA A 97 14.96 0.63 -4.46
C ALA A 97 16.28 -0.11 -4.76
N PRO A 98 17.45 0.38 -4.29
CA PRO A 98 18.73 -0.31 -4.45
C PRO A 98 18.91 -1.50 -3.49
N ASN A 99 18.15 -1.57 -2.41
CA ASN A 99 18.25 -2.62 -1.40
C ASN A 99 16.89 -2.89 -0.73
N ILE A 100 16.79 -4.04 -0.06
CA ILE A 100 15.55 -4.51 0.57
C ILE A 100 14.99 -3.56 1.64
N TRP A 101 15.83 -2.71 2.26
CA TRP A 101 15.39 -1.80 3.32
C TRP A 101 14.42 -0.72 2.83
N TRP A 102 14.43 -0.41 1.54
CA TRP A 102 13.50 0.54 0.94
C TRP A 102 12.04 0.07 1.00
N PHE A 103 11.80 -1.25 1.02
CA PHE A 103 10.46 -1.82 1.21
C PHE A 103 9.90 -1.64 2.64
N PHE A 104 10.72 -1.16 3.58
CA PHE A 104 10.28 -0.82 4.93
C PHE A 104 10.05 0.68 5.13
N ILE A 105 10.61 1.51 4.25
CA ILE A 105 10.59 2.97 4.36
C ILE A 105 9.52 3.59 3.47
N GLY A 106 9.39 3.06 2.25
CA GLY A 106 8.23 3.33 1.40
C GLY A 106 6.97 2.73 2.02
#